data_AF-A0A1Q7ARE3-F1
#
_entry.id   AF-A0A1Q7ARE3-F1
#
_cell.length_a   1.000
_cell.length_b   1.000
_cell.length_c   1.000
_cell.angle_alpha   90.00
_cell.angle_beta   90.00
_cell.angle_gamma   90.00
#
_symmetry.space_group_name_H-M   'P 1'
#
loop_
_entity.id
_entity.type
_entity.pdbx_description
1 polymer ?
#
loop_
_entity_poly.entity_id
_entity_poly.type
_entity_poly.pdbx_seq_one_letter_code
_entity_poly.pdbx_strand_id
1 'polypeptide(L)'
;MRDLVSDEAWLAALLTVEATLARVQADAGLIPASSADAIAGICRPERYDIAALGAAAAESGNPVIPLVVALRDAVGPAVAPDVHSGATSQDVLDSAAMLIAGRAVDALLGDLDGAIAAAAGLARTHRDTPMAGRTLLQRAVPVTFGRAGPPGPVRGRARPHRPDPAVAHRAHPDRRPGRRARHGVRRDREGGPRRDPARADRTR
;
A
#
# COMPACT_ATOMS: atom_id res chain seq x y z
N MET A 1 -9.06 -9.90 -13.07
CA MET A 1 -7.68 -9.88 -12.53
C MET A 1 -6.80 -8.89 -13.25
N ARG A 2 -6.55 -9.04 -14.57
CA ARG A 2 -5.69 -8.12 -15.35
C ARG A 2 -6.02 -6.64 -15.12
N ASP A 3 -7.28 -6.27 -15.24
CA ASP A 3 -7.72 -4.87 -15.09
C ASP A 3 -7.56 -4.32 -13.66
N LEU A 4 -7.47 -5.20 -12.64
CA LEU A 4 -7.30 -4.76 -11.24
C LEU A 4 -5.85 -4.38 -10.91
N VAL A 5 -4.92 -4.85 -11.73
CA VAL A 5 -3.47 -4.69 -11.55
C VAL A 5 -2.81 -4.06 -12.78
N SER A 6 -3.61 -3.50 -13.70
CA SER A 6 -3.11 -2.82 -14.90
C SER A 6 -2.43 -1.50 -14.54
N ASP A 7 -1.72 -0.91 -15.50
CA ASP A 7 -1.08 0.39 -15.31
C ASP A 7 -2.12 1.45 -14.95
N GLU A 8 -3.31 1.43 -15.57
CA GLU A 8 -4.41 2.35 -15.25
C GLU A 8 -4.88 2.18 -13.80
N ALA A 9 -4.94 0.95 -13.31
CA ALA A 9 -5.27 0.67 -11.91
C ALA A 9 -4.19 1.18 -10.95
N TRP A 10 -2.91 1.12 -11.36
CA TRP A 10 -1.80 1.73 -10.64
C TRP A 10 -1.89 3.25 -10.61
N LEU A 11 -2.06 3.90 -11.76
CA LEU A 11 -2.23 5.35 -11.84
C LEU A 11 -3.41 5.82 -10.98
N ALA A 12 -4.56 5.16 -11.08
CA ALA A 12 -5.73 5.46 -10.26
C ALA A 12 -5.44 5.31 -8.76
N ALA A 13 -4.71 4.27 -8.35
CA ALA A 13 -4.33 4.06 -6.96
C ALA A 13 -3.36 5.15 -6.45
N LEU A 14 -2.34 5.49 -7.23
CA LEU A 14 -1.38 6.56 -6.90
C LEU A 14 -2.10 7.91 -6.73
N LEU A 15 -2.96 8.27 -7.67
CA LEU A 15 -3.78 9.49 -7.61
C LEU A 15 -4.75 9.49 -6.42
N THR A 16 -5.33 8.33 -6.10
CA THR A 16 -6.18 8.17 -4.91
C THR A 16 -5.41 8.46 -3.63
N VAL A 17 -4.17 7.96 -3.53
CA VAL A 17 -3.31 8.21 -2.37
C VAL A 17 -2.96 9.69 -2.25
N GLU A 18 -2.52 10.34 -3.33
CA GLU A 18 -2.20 11.78 -3.33
C GLU A 18 -3.40 12.65 -2.94
N ALA A 19 -4.59 12.38 -3.51
CA ALA A 19 -5.80 13.10 -3.17
C ALA A 19 -6.22 12.88 -1.69
N THR A 20 -6.05 11.66 -1.19
CA THR A 20 -6.39 11.30 0.20
C THR A 20 -5.40 11.92 1.18
N LEU A 21 -4.11 11.93 0.85
CA LEU A 21 -3.07 12.57 1.62
C LEU A 21 -3.38 14.06 1.80
N ALA A 22 -3.66 14.78 0.70
CA ALA A 22 -3.99 16.19 0.76
C ALA A 22 -5.23 16.48 1.62
N ARG A 23 -6.29 15.66 1.50
CA ARG A 23 -7.50 15.78 2.34
C ARG A 23 -7.20 15.59 3.82
N VAL A 24 -6.49 14.52 4.17
CA VAL A 24 -6.14 14.23 5.58
C VAL A 24 -5.21 15.32 6.15
N GLN A 25 -4.32 15.88 5.33
CA GLN A 25 -3.48 17.00 5.74
C GLN A 25 -4.28 18.29 5.98
N ALA A 26 -5.29 18.57 5.15
CA ALA A 26 -6.20 19.68 5.39
C ALA A 26 -7.03 19.47 6.67
N ASP A 27 -7.56 18.27 6.90
CA ASP A 27 -8.28 17.91 8.12
C ASP A 27 -7.40 18.08 9.38
N ALA A 28 -6.10 17.80 9.24
CA ALA A 28 -5.10 18.02 10.29
C ALA A 28 -4.61 19.48 10.41
N GLY A 29 -5.07 20.39 9.54
CA GLY A 29 -4.65 21.80 9.51
C GLY A 29 -3.23 22.04 9.00
N LEU A 30 -2.64 21.10 8.26
CA LEU A 30 -1.28 21.18 7.72
C LEU A 30 -1.21 21.91 6.38
N ILE A 31 -2.27 21.81 5.56
CA ILE A 31 -2.43 22.56 4.30
C ILE A 31 -3.81 23.23 4.28
N PRO A 32 -4.01 24.30 3.48
CA PRO A 32 -5.34 24.89 3.31
C PRO A 32 -6.35 23.90 2.71
N ALA A 33 -7.60 23.95 3.16
CA ALA A 33 -8.68 23.14 2.57
C ALA A 33 -8.85 23.39 1.05
N SER A 34 -8.68 24.64 0.61
CA SER A 34 -8.70 24.99 -0.81
C SER A 34 -7.59 24.32 -1.61
N SER A 35 -6.41 24.10 -1.02
CA SER A 35 -5.31 23.37 -1.66
C SER A 35 -5.67 21.89 -1.80
N ALA A 36 -6.23 21.28 -0.76
CA ALA A 36 -6.69 19.90 -0.81
C ALA A 36 -7.78 19.68 -1.86
N ASP A 37 -8.75 20.60 -1.96
CA ASP A 37 -9.81 20.56 -2.98
C ASP A 37 -9.23 20.67 -4.39
N ALA A 38 -8.27 21.58 -4.61
CA ALA A 38 -7.61 21.75 -5.89
C ALA A 38 -6.83 20.49 -6.31
N ILE A 39 -6.04 19.91 -5.38
CA ILE A 39 -5.26 18.68 -5.62
C ILE A 39 -6.21 17.52 -5.91
N ALA A 40 -7.21 17.29 -5.06
CA ALA A 40 -8.17 16.21 -5.27
C ALA A 40 -8.98 16.38 -6.57
N GLY A 41 -9.24 17.63 -6.99
CA GLY A 41 -9.95 17.94 -8.22
C GLY A 41 -9.21 17.51 -9.49
N ILE A 42 -7.88 17.56 -9.47
CA ILE A 42 -7.02 17.17 -10.61
C ILE A 42 -6.58 15.71 -10.57
N CYS A 43 -6.69 15.01 -9.43
CA CYS A 43 -6.37 13.58 -9.30
C CYS A 43 -7.38 12.67 -10.01
N ARG A 44 -7.43 12.75 -11.34
CA ARG A 44 -8.30 11.98 -12.23
C ARG A 44 -7.45 11.29 -13.29
N PRO A 45 -7.47 9.94 -13.41
CA PRO A 45 -6.61 9.21 -14.35
C PRO A 45 -6.66 9.73 -15.78
N GLU A 46 -7.84 10.15 -16.24
CA GLU A 46 -8.07 10.61 -17.62
C GLU A 46 -7.36 11.92 -17.97
N ARG A 47 -6.78 12.61 -16.98
CA ARG A 47 -6.01 13.85 -17.17
C ARG A 47 -4.53 13.60 -17.43
N TYR A 48 -4.06 12.36 -17.32
CA TYR A 48 -2.65 12.02 -17.39
C TYR A 48 -2.40 11.02 -18.51
N ASP A 49 -1.36 11.29 -19.30
CA ASP A 49 -0.86 10.32 -20.28
C ASP A 49 -0.03 9.26 -19.55
N ILE A 50 -0.61 8.07 -19.43
CA ILE A 50 0.01 6.96 -18.73
C ILE A 50 1.28 6.46 -19.42
N ALA A 51 1.35 6.53 -20.75
CA ALA A 51 2.52 6.10 -21.50
C ALA A 51 3.68 7.09 -21.28
N ALA A 52 3.39 8.39 -21.29
CA ALA A 52 4.39 9.41 -20.98
C ALA A 52 4.89 9.31 -19.53
N LEU A 53 4.00 9.09 -18.57
CA LEU A 53 4.37 8.85 -17.16
C LEU A 53 5.23 7.59 -17.02
N GLY A 54 4.87 6.50 -17.70
CA GLY A 54 5.63 5.25 -17.68
C GLY A 54 7.05 5.41 -18.23
N ALA A 55 7.22 6.16 -19.33
CA ALA A 55 8.54 6.47 -19.88
C ALA A 55 9.40 7.27 -18.89
N ALA A 56 8.84 8.32 -18.28
CA ALA A 56 9.54 9.12 -17.28
C ALA A 56 9.82 8.36 -15.97
N ALA A 57 8.96 7.41 -15.62
CA ALA A 57 9.15 6.53 -14.47
C ALA A 57 10.36 5.60 -14.67
N ALA A 58 10.62 5.16 -15.91
CA ALA A 58 11.77 4.31 -16.22
C ALA A 58 13.10 5.04 -16.01
N GLU A 59 13.15 6.35 -16.27
CA GLU A 59 14.36 7.17 -16.05
C GLU A 59 14.65 7.40 -14.56
N SER A 60 13.60 7.56 -13.75
CA SER A 60 13.71 7.86 -12.32
C SER A 60 13.64 6.62 -11.41
N GLY A 61 13.30 5.46 -11.97
CA GLY A 61 13.08 4.21 -11.24
C GLY A 61 11.84 4.22 -10.33
N ASN A 62 10.99 5.25 -10.43
CA ASN A 62 9.81 5.42 -9.57
C ASN A 62 8.73 6.26 -10.26
N PRO A 63 7.48 5.76 -10.41
CA PRO A 63 6.43 6.49 -11.11
C PRO A 63 5.88 7.71 -10.35
N VAL A 64 6.11 7.81 -9.05
CA VAL A 64 5.61 8.93 -8.22
C VAL A 64 6.34 10.23 -8.53
N ILE A 65 7.63 10.18 -8.87
CA ILE A 65 8.42 11.38 -9.18
C ILE A 65 7.83 12.15 -10.37
N PRO A 66 7.67 11.56 -11.57
CA PRO A 66 7.06 12.26 -12.70
C PRO A 66 5.58 12.58 -12.47
N LEU A 67 4.86 11.75 -11.69
CA LEU A 67 3.48 12.04 -11.32
C LEU A 67 3.38 13.33 -10.48
N VAL A 68 4.22 13.49 -9.46
CA VAL A 68 4.23 14.69 -8.60
C VAL A 68 4.57 15.95 -9.39
N VAL A 69 5.49 15.85 -10.36
CA VAL A 69 5.76 16.96 -11.30
C VAL A 69 4.49 17.32 -12.07
N ALA A 70 3.82 16.34 -12.69
CA ALA A 70 2.58 16.58 -13.42
C ALA A 70 1.44 17.14 -12.54
N LEU A 71 1.34 16.70 -11.28
CA LEU A 71 0.38 17.20 -10.31
C LEU A 71 0.65 18.69 -9.98
N ARG A 72 1.90 19.05 -9.70
CA ARG A 72 2.32 20.43 -9.40
C ARG A 72 2.06 21.38 -10.55
N ASP A 73 2.37 20.95 -11.77
CA ASP A 73 2.10 21.73 -12.97
C ASP A 73 0.59 21.94 -13.18
N ALA A 74 -0.22 20.92 -12.90
CA ALA A 74 -1.67 20.98 -13.06
C ALA A 74 -2.39 21.88 -12.03
N VAL A 75 -1.93 21.94 -10.79
CA VAL A 75 -2.53 22.80 -9.74
C VAL A 75 -2.03 24.24 -9.77
N GLY A 76 -0.88 24.49 -10.40
CA GLY A 76 -0.26 25.81 -10.48
C GLY A 76 0.52 26.21 -9.23
N PRO A 77 1.28 27.32 -9.32
CA PRO A 77 2.34 27.65 -8.36
C PRO A 77 1.85 27.96 -6.94
N ALA A 78 0.60 28.40 -6.78
CA ALA A 78 0.02 28.72 -5.47
C ALA A 78 -0.23 27.47 -4.62
N VAL A 79 -0.51 26.33 -5.27
CA VAL A 79 -0.88 25.06 -4.60
C VAL A 79 0.23 24.01 -4.73
N ALA A 80 1.13 24.15 -5.71
CA ALA A 80 2.23 23.22 -5.95
C ALA A 80 3.09 22.85 -4.70
N PRO A 81 3.36 23.77 -3.74
CA PRO A 81 4.08 23.42 -2.51
C PRO A 81 3.33 22.42 -1.60
N ASP A 82 2.00 22.39 -1.68
CA ASP A 82 1.15 21.51 -0.88
C ASP A 82 1.03 20.10 -1.50
N VAL A 83 1.34 19.95 -2.79
CA VAL A 83 1.37 18.66 -3.48
C VAL A 83 2.50 17.78 -2.92
N HIS A 84 2.16 16.56 -2.53
CA HIS A 84 3.08 15.57 -1.99
C HIS A 84 3.83 16.07 -0.74
N SER A 85 3.23 17.02 -0.01
CA SER A 85 3.86 17.63 1.16
C SER A 85 4.11 16.59 2.24
N GLY A 86 5.33 16.50 2.77
CA GLY A 86 5.68 15.61 3.88
C GLY A 86 5.66 14.11 3.58
N ALA A 87 5.38 13.69 2.34
CA ALA A 87 5.47 12.30 1.91
C ALA A 87 6.76 12.03 1.13
N THR A 88 7.18 10.78 1.13
CA THR A 88 8.17 10.24 0.21
C THR A 88 7.48 9.49 -0.92
N SER A 89 8.20 9.28 -2.03
CA SER A 89 7.69 8.49 -3.13
C SER A 89 7.35 7.04 -2.75
N GLN A 90 8.00 6.48 -1.74
CA GLN A 90 7.71 5.14 -1.23
C GLN A 90 6.38 5.09 -0.47
N ASP A 91 6.07 6.12 0.33
CA ASP A 91 4.80 6.18 1.07
C ASP A 91 3.60 6.09 0.12
N VAL A 92 3.68 6.79 -1.01
CA VAL A 92 2.63 6.81 -2.02
C VAL A 92 2.57 5.49 -2.80
N LEU A 93 3.73 4.99 -3.23
CA LEU A 93 3.81 3.76 -4.02
C LEU A 93 3.33 2.54 -3.22
N ASP A 94 3.78 2.38 -1.98
CA ASP A 94 3.43 1.24 -1.14
C ASP A 94 1.95 1.31 -0.71
N SER A 95 1.44 2.50 -0.42
CA SER A 95 0.01 2.68 -0.15
C SER A 95 -0.85 2.32 -1.37
N ALA A 96 -0.44 2.74 -2.58
CA ALA A 96 -1.12 2.35 -3.81
C ALA A 96 -1.05 0.83 -4.05
N ALA A 97 0.10 0.21 -3.77
CA ALA A 97 0.28 -1.24 -3.83
C ALA A 97 -0.70 -1.97 -2.91
N MET A 98 -0.92 -1.48 -1.69
CA MET A 98 -1.89 -2.07 -0.75
C MET A 98 -3.34 -1.92 -1.22
N LEU A 99 -3.70 -0.79 -1.85
CA LEU A 99 -5.02 -0.62 -2.46
C LEU A 99 -5.25 -1.63 -3.59
N ILE A 100 -4.24 -1.85 -4.44
CA ILE A 100 -4.30 -2.83 -5.54
C ILE A 100 -4.36 -4.25 -4.99
N ALA A 101 -3.49 -4.58 -4.04
CA ALA A 101 -3.45 -5.89 -3.41
C ALA A 101 -4.77 -6.24 -2.74
N GLY A 102 -5.39 -5.31 -2.03
CA GLY A 102 -6.72 -5.49 -1.43
C GLY A 102 -7.77 -5.88 -2.47
N ARG A 103 -7.89 -5.10 -3.55
CA ARG A 103 -8.83 -5.39 -4.66
C ARG A 103 -8.56 -6.73 -5.34
N ALA A 104 -7.29 -7.05 -5.58
CA ALA A 104 -6.89 -8.31 -6.21
C ALA A 104 -7.20 -9.52 -5.32
N VAL A 105 -6.93 -9.42 -4.01
CA VAL A 105 -7.24 -10.47 -3.03
C VAL A 105 -8.74 -10.71 -2.95
N ASP A 106 -9.56 -9.66 -2.91
CA ASP A 106 -11.01 -9.83 -2.85
C ASP A 106 -11.56 -10.54 -4.10
N ALA A 107 -11.02 -10.23 -5.30
CA ALA A 107 -11.38 -10.94 -6.52
C ALA A 107 -10.95 -12.42 -6.49
N LEU A 108 -9.71 -12.71 -6.03
CA LEU A 108 -9.22 -14.08 -5.90
C LEU A 108 -10.05 -14.91 -4.91
N LEU A 109 -10.49 -14.30 -3.80
CA LEU A 109 -11.33 -14.98 -2.83
C LEU A 109 -12.70 -15.35 -3.43
N GLY A 110 -13.27 -14.47 -4.26
CA GLY A 110 -14.49 -14.78 -5.01
C GLY A 110 -14.31 -15.98 -5.96
N ASP A 111 -13.22 -16.01 -6.72
CA ASP A 111 -12.89 -17.13 -7.62
C ASP A 111 -12.70 -18.44 -6.84
N LEU A 112 -12.01 -18.38 -5.70
CA LEU A 112 -11.80 -19.53 -4.82
C LEU A 112 -13.11 -20.06 -4.23
N ASP A 113 -14.00 -19.18 -3.79
CA ASP A 113 -15.33 -19.58 -3.30
C ASP A 113 -16.14 -20.28 -4.41
N GLY A 114 -16.08 -19.78 -5.64
CA GLY A 114 -16.69 -20.42 -6.80
C GLY A 114 -16.11 -21.81 -7.09
N ALA A 115 -14.78 -21.93 -7.10
CA ALA A 115 -14.09 -23.20 -7.31
C ALA A 115 -14.41 -24.22 -6.20
N ILE A 116 -14.44 -23.79 -4.94
CA ILE A 116 -14.83 -24.62 -3.79
C ILE A 116 -16.27 -25.09 -3.94
N ALA A 117 -17.19 -24.21 -4.31
CA ALA A 117 -18.60 -24.57 -4.51
C ALA A 117 -18.77 -25.61 -5.64
N ALA A 118 -18.07 -25.43 -6.76
CA ALA A 118 -18.08 -26.36 -7.89
C ALA A 118 -17.47 -27.72 -7.51
N ALA A 119 -16.30 -27.74 -6.87
CA ALA A 119 -15.64 -28.96 -6.40
C ALA A 119 -16.51 -29.70 -5.37
N ALA A 120 -17.12 -28.98 -4.42
CA ALA A 120 -18.04 -29.57 -3.46
C ALA A 120 -19.31 -30.11 -4.14
N GLY A 121 -19.78 -29.47 -5.21
CA GLY A 121 -20.85 -29.98 -6.07
C GLY A 121 -20.48 -31.32 -6.71
N LEU A 122 -19.34 -31.38 -7.39
CA LEU A 122 -18.82 -32.61 -8.00
C LEU A 122 -18.62 -33.72 -6.96
N ALA A 123 -18.09 -33.37 -5.78
CA ALA A 123 -17.89 -34.32 -4.69
C ALA A 123 -19.22 -34.93 -4.19
N ARG A 124 -20.29 -34.13 -4.13
CA ARG A 124 -21.63 -34.62 -3.78
C ARG A 124 -22.23 -35.48 -4.89
N THR A 125 -22.17 -35.03 -6.14
CA THR A 125 -22.73 -35.75 -7.31
C THR A 125 -22.08 -37.12 -7.50
N HIS A 126 -20.76 -37.19 -7.33
CA HIS A 126 -19.98 -38.41 -7.56
C HIS A 126 -19.56 -39.11 -6.27
N ARG A 127 -20.31 -38.91 -5.19
CA ARG A 127 -20.04 -39.52 -3.88
C ARG A 127 -19.81 -41.03 -3.97
N ASP A 128 -20.64 -41.69 -4.78
CA ASP A 128 -20.68 -43.15 -4.91
C ASP A 128 -20.22 -43.63 -6.30
N THR A 129 -19.63 -42.74 -7.13
CA THR A 129 -19.08 -43.13 -8.42
C THR A 129 -17.74 -43.85 -8.22
N PRO A 130 -17.64 -45.17 -8.51
CA PRO A 130 -16.41 -45.92 -8.30
C PRO A 130 -15.32 -45.50 -9.30
N MET A 131 -14.08 -45.45 -8.84
CA MET A 131 -12.90 -45.22 -9.68
C MET A 131 -11.70 -46.01 -9.17
N ALA A 132 -10.77 -46.34 -10.09
CA ALA A 132 -9.50 -46.92 -9.70
C ALA A 132 -8.66 -45.90 -8.92
N GLY A 133 -8.33 -46.20 -7.66
CA GLY A 133 -7.33 -45.46 -6.93
C GLY A 133 -5.97 -45.55 -7.63
N ARG A 134 -5.14 -44.51 -7.51
CA ARG A 134 -3.77 -44.52 -8.02
C ARG A 134 -2.78 -44.03 -6.98
N THR A 135 -1.70 -44.77 -6.79
CA THR A 135 -0.56 -44.40 -5.94
C THR A 135 0.72 -44.65 -6.74
N LEU A 136 1.65 -43.68 -6.77
CA LEU A 136 2.86 -43.76 -7.61
C LEU A 136 2.53 -44.09 -9.08
N LEU A 137 1.43 -43.51 -9.59
CA LEU A 137 0.89 -43.74 -10.93
C LEU A 137 0.42 -45.18 -11.23
N GLN A 138 0.46 -46.08 -10.26
CA GLN A 138 -0.01 -47.46 -10.40
C GLN A 138 -1.43 -47.64 -9.87
N ARG A 139 -2.15 -48.65 -10.39
CA ARG A 139 -3.48 -49.03 -9.89
C ARG A 139 -3.37 -49.44 -8.41
N ALA A 140 -4.20 -48.84 -7.57
CA ALA A 140 -4.37 -49.16 -6.16
C ALA A 140 -5.79 -49.68 -5.91
N VAL A 141 -6.16 -49.84 -4.64
CA VAL A 141 -7.52 -50.24 -4.24
C VAL A 141 -8.57 -49.23 -4.76
N PRO A 142 -9.80 -49.67 -5.08
CA PRO A 142 -10.88 -48.78 -5.53
C PRO A 142 -11.20 -47.68 -4.51
N VAL A 143 -11.54 -46.49 -5.02
CA VAL A 143 -12.04 -45.35 -4.26
C VAL A 143 -13.29 -44.79 -4.95
N THR A 144 -13.96 -43.78 -4.38
CA THR A 144 -14.99 -43.01 -5.09
C THR A 144 -14.46 -41.66 -5.51
N PHE A 145 -14.92 -41.16 -6.67
CA PHE A 145 -14.47 -39.88 -7.21
C PHE A 145 -14.75 -38.72 -6.23
N GLY A 146 -15.91 -38.73 -5.57
CA GLY A 146 -16.27 -37.65 -4.64
C GLY A 146 -15.46 -37.59 -3.33
N ARG A 147 -14.61 -38.57 -3.05
CA ARG A 147 -13.77 -38.61 -1.83
C ARG A 147 -12.28 -38.42 -2.10
N ALA A 148 -11.80 -38.84 -3.28
CA ALA A 148 -10.38 -38.88 -3.67
C ALA A 148 -9.43 -39.21 -2.49
N GLY A 149 -9.67 -40.36 -1.84
CA GLY A 149 -8.89 -40.89 -0.73
C GLY A 149 -9.53 -42.18 -0.17
N PRO A 150 -8.77 -43.05 0.53
CA PRO A 150 -9.32 -44.26 1.14
C PRO A 150 -10.40 -43.91 2.18
N PRO A 151 -11.29 -44.84 2.53
CA PRO A 151 -12.37 -44.54 3.45
C PRO A 151 -11.89 -44.26 4.89
N GLY A 152 -11.55 -43.00 5.22
CA GLY A 152 -11.26 -42.51 6.58
C GLY A 152 -12.05 -41.23 6.97
N PRO A 153 -12.30 -40.98 8.26
CA PRO A 153 -13.23 -39.92 8.72
C PRO A 153 -12.80 -38.50 8.30
N VAL A 154 -13.75 -37.72 7.78
CA VAL A 154 -13.56 -36.32 7.39
C VAL A 154 -13.67 -35.43 8.63
N ARG A 155 -12.54 -34.91 9.12
CA ARG A 155 -12.54 -33.86 10.16
C ARG A 155 -12.67 -32.50 9.48
N GLY A 156 -13.82 -31.83 9.67
CA GLY A 156 -13.99 -30.44 9.24
C GLY A 156 -13.03 -29.52 9.99
N ARG A 157 -12.18 -28.79 9.27
CA ARG A 157 -11.48 -27.62 9.83
C ARG A 157 -12.42 -26.43 9.76
N ALA A 158 -12.62 -25.78 10.90
CA ALA A 158 -13.35 -24.53 10.99
C ALA A 158 -12.68 -23.45 10.12
N ARG A 159 -13.50 -22.60 9.48
CA ARG A 159 -13.01 -21.41 8.76
C ARG A 159 -12.34 -20.47 9.77
N PRO A 160 -11.17 -19.90 9.47
CA PRO A 160 -10.62 -18.82 10.30
C PRO A 160 -11.56 -17.61 10.26
N HIS A 161 -11.88 -17.09 11.44
CA HIS A 161 -12.68 -15.88 11.59
C HIS A 161 -11.88 -14.67 11.08
N ARG A 162 -12.39 -13.96 10.07
CA ARG A 162 -11.85 -12.67 9.65
C ARG A 162 -12.29 -11.63 10.69
N PRO A 163 -11.39 -10.85 11.33
CA PRO A 163 -11.82 -9.78 12.23
C PRO A 163 -12.51 -8.68 11.44
N ASP A 164 -13.56 -8.12 12.03
CA ASP A 164 -14.33 -7.00 11.49
C ASP A 164 -13.45 -5.72 11.46
N PRO A 165 -13.25 -5.06 10.31
CA PRO A 165 -12.45 -3.83 10.22
C PRO A 165 -13.01 -2.69 11.08
N ALA A 166 -14.28 -2.73 11.49
CA ALA A 166 -14.88 -1.71 12.33
C ALA A 166 -14.42 -1.71 13.81
N VAL A 167 -13.73 -2.77 14.27
CA VAL A 167 -13.36 -2.94 15.69
C VAL A 167 -11.95 -2.44 16.02
N ALA A 168 -11.15 -2.04 15.03
CA ALA A 168 -9.78 -1.54 15.25
C ALA A 168 -9.70 -0.11 15.85
N HIS A 169 -10.84 0.56 16.04
CA HIS A 169 -10.91 1.89 16.66
C HIS A 169 -11.79 1.89 17.92
N ARG A 170 -11.29 1.27 18.99
CA ARG A 170 -11.60 1.73 20.34
C ARG A 170 -10.30 2.08 21.06
N ALA A 171 -10.02 3.38 21.09
CA ALA A 171 -8.95 3.99 21.85
C ALA A 171 -9.04 3.60 23.33
N HIS A 172 -7.90 3.24 23.92
CA HIS A 172 -7.76 3.04 25.35
C HIS A 172 -7.49 4.40 26.02
N PRO A 173 -8.34 4.88 26.94
CA PRO A 173 -8.12 6.16 27.60
C PRO A 173 -7.47 5.90 28.97
N ASP A 174 -6.14 6.01 29.07
CA ASP A 174 -5.47 6.65 30.22
C ASP A 174 -3.94 6.61 30.04
N ARG A 175 -3.34 7.73 29.63
CA ARG A 175 -1.94 8.06 29.97
C ARG A 175 -1.85 9.55 30.26
N ARG A 176 -1.88 9.89 31.55
CA ARG A 176 -1.64 11.24 32.06
C ARG A 176 -0.21 11.72 31.75
N PRO A 177 0.02 13.02 31.53
CA PRO A 177 1.34 13.56 31.24
C PRO A 177 2.17 13.74 32.54
N GLY A 178 3.32 13.07 32.59
CA GLY A 178 4.33 13.23 33.66
C GLY A 178 5.14 14.52 33.49
N ARG A 179 5.13 15.32 34.57
CA ARG A 179 5.82 16.60 34.82
C ARG A 179 7.24 16.75 34.24
N ARG A 180 7.46 17.95 33.66
CA ARG A 180 8.76 18.60 33.45
C ARG A 180 9.51 18.80 34.76
N ALA A 181 10.81 18.48 34.80
CA ALA A 181 11.75 19.02 35.78
C ALA A 181 12.80 19.88 35.05
N ARG A 182 12.85 21.15 35.42
CA ARG A 182 13.89 22.13 35.06
C ARG A 182 15.03 21.98 36.07
N HIS A 183 16.27 21.94 35.61
CA HIS A 183 17.52 22.37 36.27
C HIS A 183 18.52 22.57 35.11
N GLY A 184 19.30 23.63 34.94
CA GLY A 184 19.84 24.60 35.88
C GLY A 184 21.31 24.81 35.50
N VAL A 185 21.54 25.86 34.70
CA VAL A 185 22.79 26.53 34.29
C VAL A 185 24.08 26.17 35.07
N ARG A 186 25.19 25.97 34.35
CA ARG A 186 26.50 26.55 34.68
C ARG A 186 27.32 26.86 33.42
N ARG A 187 27.72 28.13 33.32
CA ARG A 187 28.73 28.66 32.40
C ARG A 187 30.11 28.30 32.98
N ASP A 188 31.09 28.08 32.11
CA ASP A 188 32.45 28.55 32.38
C ASP A 188 33.04 29.19 31.12
N ARG A 189 33.62 30.36 31.38
CA ARG A 189 34.39 31.21 30.46
C ARG A 189 35.84 30.80 30.58
N GLU A 190 36.59 30.90 29.48
CA GLU A 190 38.01 31.27 29.34
C GLU A 190 38.32 31.02 27.86
N GLY A 191 38.99 31.84 27.06
CA GLY A 191 39.81 33.04 27.18
C GLY A 191 40.58 33.06 25.84
N GLY A 192 40.64 34.21 25.14
CA GLY A 192 41.25 34.34 23.79
C GLY A 192 42.77 34.13 23.73
N PRO A 193 43.51 34.54 22.67
CA PRO A 193 43.13 35.52 21.64
C PRO A 193 43.43 35.13 20.17
N ARG A 194 42.89 35.98 19.30
CA ARG A 194 43.08 36.07 17.84
C ARG A 194 44.55 36.21 17.43
N ARG A 195 44.95 35.57 16.32
CA ARG A 195 45.88 36.11 15.31
C ARG A 195 45.58 35.54 13.93
N ASP A 196 45.29 36.44 13.00
CA ASP A 196 45.44 36.29 11.55
C ASP A 196 46.88 36.71 11.20
N PRO A 197 47.58 36.08 10.24
CA PRO A 197 47.93 36.87 9.06
C PRO A 197 48.03 36.08 7.74
N ALA A 198 47.70 36.79 6.66
CA ALA A 198 48.02 36.45 5.27
C ALA A 198 49.53 36.32 4.98
N ARG A 199 49.90 35.29 4.19
CA ARG A 199 50.95 35.24 3.12
C ARG A 199 51.03 33.79 2.62
N ALA A 200 50.64 33.49 1.38
CA ALA A 200 51.49 33.54 0.18
C ALA A 200 52.83 32.79 0.36
N ASP A 201 52.94 31.56 -0.15
CA ASP A 201 53.96 31.21 -1.15
C ASP A 201 53.66 29.89 -1.89
N ARG A 202 54.24 29.83 -3.09
CA ARG A 202 54.19 28.88 -4.19
C ARG A 202 54.94 27.58 -3.88
N THR A 203 54.54 26.49 -4.52
CA THR A 203 55.35 25.54 -5.35
C THR A 203 54.45 24.35 -5.72
N ARG A 204 54.09 24.22 -7.00
CA ARG A 204 54.72 23.36 -8.04
C ARG A 204 54.16 21.94 -8.02
#